data_AF-A0A269VVF1-F1
#
_entry.id   AF-A0A269VVF1-F1
#
_cell.length_a   1.000
_cell.length_b   1.000
_cell.length_c   1.000
_cell.angle_alpha   90.00
_cell.angle_beta   90.00
_cell.angle_gamma   90.00
#
_symmetry.space_group_name_H-M   'P 1'
#
loop_
_entity.id
_entity.type
_entity.pdbx_description
1 polymer ?
#
loop_
_entity_poly.entity_id
_entity_poly.type
_entity_poly.pdbx_seq_one_letter_code
_entity_poly.pdbx_strand_id
1 'polypeptide(L)'
;MAIKHEAELYAPLKAFFETNGYIIKGEVRNCDLVGMKEGMKEPLIVEMKKTFNLALLLQGLERLKLSPYVYLAVEKSRTKKGAVNQRWSDLCDLCRRLGLGLMTVTFYKTKAPFVEVLCEPEAAVQTGRTSPRRRERLLYEFHERSGDYNTGGITRAKLVTAYREKALRVAAAITQLAGPDEAEDADAEATNDAAGPRATAGISPAQVRDASGVGSAGAILQHNYYGWFRRISRGRYVLTPAGLQALQEYAPVVDQSLGQLPFAAKEAAPLPSPTPRKKKKRRASGKS
;
A
#
# COMPACT_ATOMS: atom_id res chain seq x y z
N MET A 1 6.94 27.89 4.14
CA MET A 1 5.61 28.50 3.97
C MET A 1 4.64 27.70 4.81
N ALA A 2 3.49 28.26 5.19
CA ALA A 2 2.43 27.46 5.81
C ALA A 2 1.95 26.38 4.84
N ILE A 3 1.72 25.15 5.31
CA ILE A 3 1.18 24.09 4.46
C ILE A 3 -0.30 24.33 4.15
N LYS A 4 -0.71 23.99 2.93
CA LYS A 4 -2.11 24.07 2.48
C LYS A 4 -2.90 22.83 2.87
N HIS A 5 -2.28 21.65 2.91
CA HIS A 5 -2.93 20.38 3.29
C HIS A 5 -2.06 19.56 4.26
N GLU A 6 -2.69 18.81 5.17
CA GLU A 6 -1.99 17.93 6.15
C GLU A 6 -1.10 16.90 5.45
N ALA A 7 -1.58 16.41 4.32
CA ALA A 7 -0.88 15.59 3.34
C ALA A 7 0.55 16.05 3.01
N GLU A 8 0.85 17.34 3.04
CA GLU A 8 2.20 17.84 2.73
C GLU A 8 3.24 17.39 3.76
N LEU A 9 2.82 17.04 4.99
CA LEU A 9 3.70 16.50 6.04
C LEU A 9 4.22 15.10 5.70
N TYR A 10 3.48 14.36 4.90
CA TYR A 10 3.74 12.95 4.64
C TYR A 10 5.09 12.71 3.95
N ALA A 11 5.36 13.38 2.83
CA ALA A 11 6.55 13.11 2.03
C ALA A 11 7.86 13.39 2.80
N PRO A 12 7.99 14.52 3.55
CA PRO A 12 9.14 14.76 4.42
C PRO A 12 9.34 13.70 5.50
N LEU A 13 8.25 13.27 6.16
CA LEU A 13 8.32 12.29 7.24
C LEU A 13 8.68 10.90 6.72
N LYS A 14 8.09 10.50 5.58
CA LYS A 14 8.46 9.26 4.88
C LYS A 14 9.94 9.26 4.54
N ALA A 15 10.45 10.30 3.89
CA ALA A 15 11.88 10.38 3.54
C ALA A 15 12.80 10.35 4.77
N PHE A 16 12.40 11.03 5.86
CA PHE A 16 13.14 11.00 7.12
C PHE A 16 13.25 9.57 7.66
N PHE A 17 12.15 8.83 7.78
CA PHE A 17 12.19 7.48 8.34
C PHE A 17 12.81 6.45 7.39
N GLU A 18 12.62 6.57 6.07
CA GLU A 18 13.27 5.69 5.08
C GLU A 18 14.80 5.82 5.13
N THR A 19 15.31 7.04 5.29
CA THR A 19 16.76 7.28 5.50
C THR A 19 17.27 6.62 6.78
N ASN A 20 16.38 6.42 7.77
CA ASN A 20 16.67 5.73 9.03
C ASN A 20 16.43 4.20 8.97
N GLY A 21 16.21 3.65 7.76
CA GLY A 21 16.09 2.22 7.51
C GLY A 21 14.70 1.63 7.75
N TYR A 22 13.66 2.46 7.79
CA TYR A 22 12.28 1.99 7.82
C TYR A 22 11.72 1.83 6.41
N ILE A 23 10.90 0.80 6.22
CA ILE A 23 9.95 0.73 5.11
C ILE A 23 8.69 1.43 5.57
N ILE A 24 8.26 2.47 4.87
CA ILE A 24 7.10 3.28 5.22
C ILE A 24 5.91 2.98 4.30
N LYS A 25 4.71 2.98 4.87
CA LYS A 25 3.42 2.93 4.16
C LYS A 25 2.41 3.87 4.82
N GLY A 26 1.64 4.60 4.02
CA GLY A 26 0.61 5.54 4.44
C GLY A 26 -0.76 4.91 4.58
N GLU A 27 -1.62 5.55 5.39
CA GLU A 27 -3.04 5.25 5.58
C GLU A 27 -3.39 3.80 5.98
N VAL A 28 -2.48 3.10 6.68
CA VAL A 28 -2.68 1.70 7.10
C VAL A 28 -3.59 1.64 8.34
N ARG A 29 -4.75 0.98 8.25
CA ARG A 29 -5.80 0.96 9.31
C ARG A 29 -6.08 2.33 9.93
N ASN A 30 -6.24 3.34 9.08
CA ASN A 30 -6.47 4.73 9.47
C ASN A 30 -5.31 5.36 10.27
N CYS A 31 -4.11 4.77 10.30
CA CYS A 31 -2.91 5.46 10.77
C CYS A 31 -2.32 6.22 9.58
N ASP A 32 -1.94 7.47 9.77
CA ASP A 32 -1.49 8.28 8.64
C ASP A 32 -0.19 7.74 8.02
N LEU A 33 0.74 7.28 8.86
CA LEU A 33 2.01 6.66 8.43
C LEU A 33 2.37 5.51 9.37
N VAL A 34 2.72 4.37 8.80
CA VAL A 34 3.20 3.17 9.51
C VAL A 34 4.54 2.75 8.92
N GLY A 35 5.48 2.39 9.78
CA GLY A 35 6.82 1.98 9.38
C GLY A 35 7.23 0.65 9.99
N MET A 36 8.00 -0.13 9.25
CA MET A 36 8.66 -1.34 9.76
C MET A 36 10.15 -1.29 9.47
N LYS A 37 10.97 -1.67 10.45
CA LYS A 37 12.41 -1.80 10.30
C LYS A 37 12.80 -3.25 10.50
N GLU A 38 13.78 -3.72 9.73
CA GLU A 38 14.28 -5.09 9.85
C GLU A 38 14.74 -5.37 11.29
N GLY A 39 14.36 -6.53 11.83
CA GLY A 39 14.65 -6.91 13.22
C GLY A 39 13.73 -6.31 14.29
N MET A 40 12.92 -5.30 13.97
CA MET A 40 11.93 -4.74 14.90
C MET A 40 10.60 -5.48 14.79
N LYS A 41 10.08 -5.94 15.94
CA LYS A 41 8.78 -6.65 15.99
C LYS A 41 7.58 -5.70 15.97
N GLU A 42 7.77 -4.45 16.38
CA GLU A 42 6.69 -3.50 16.58
C GLU A 42 6.80 -2.35 15.57
N PRO A 43 5.66 -1.93 14.99
CA PRO A 43 5.68 -0.94 13.92
C PRO A 43 5.89 0.47 14.46
N LEU A 44 6.63 1.30 13.75
CA LEU A 44 6.55 2.75 13.91
C LEU A 44 5.16 3.23 13.46
N ILE A 45 4.55 4.16 14.20
CA ILE A 45 3.30 4.83 13.80
C ILE A 45 3.48 6.33 13.94
N VAL A 46 3.02 7.10 12.95
CA VAL A 46 3.02 8.57 13.00
C VAL A 46 1.62 9.07 12.63
N GLU A 47 1.05 9.87 13.52
CA GLU A 47 -0.20 10.62 13.27
C GLU A 47 0.16 12.07 12.94
N MET A 48 -0.50 12.66 11.95
CA MET A 48 -0.15 13.95 11.37
C MET A 48 -1.32 14.94 11.47
N LYS A 49 -1.04 16.17 11.94
CA LYS A 49 -1.98 17.30 11.83
C LYS A 49 -1.25 18.58 11.48
N LYS A 50 -1.94 19.57 10.89
CA LYS A 50 -1.32 20.88 10.62
C LYS A 50 -0.75 21.52 11.89
N THR A 51 -1.54 21.50 12.95
CA THR A 51 -1.19 22.05 14.26
C THR A 51 -1.40 21.01 15.34
N PHE A 52 -0.68 21.13 16.44
CA PHE A 52 -0.91 20.30 17.59
C PHE A 52 -2.27 20.65 18.21
N ASN A 53 -3.12 19.64 18.39
CA ASN A 53 -4.45 19.79 18.96
C ASN A 53 -4.85 18.51 19.73
N LEU A 54 -5.97 18.58 20.46
CA LEU A 54 -6.43 17.46 21.28
C LEU A 54 -6.78 16.22 20.44
N ALA A 55 -7.30 16.38 19.22
CA ALA A 55 -7.63 15.24 18.36
C ALA A 55 -6.37 14.44 17.99
N LEU A 56 -5.29 15.12 17.59
CA LEU A 56 -3.99 14.50 17.32
C LEU A 56 -3.48 13.73 18.54
N LEU A 57 -3.56 14.35 19.72
CA LEU A 57 -3.10 13.73 20.96
C LEU A 57 -3.88 12.45 21.28
N LEU A 58 -5.21 12.50 21.19
CA LEU A 58 -6.07 11.34 21.43
C LEU A 58 -5.84 10.23 20.40
N GLN A 59 -5.62 10.58 19.12
CA GLN A 59 -5.21 9.61 18.09
C GLN A 59 -3.91 8.91 18.49
N GLY A 60 -2.87 9.66 18.88
CA GLY A 60 -1.61 9.07 19.34
C GLY A 60 -1.77 8.13 20.52
N LEU A 61 -2.55 8.52 21.54
CA LEU A 61 -2.84 7.68 22.70
C LEU A 61 -3.55 6.37 22.31
N GLU A 62 -4.44 6.38 21.33
CA GLU A 62 -5.05 5.17 20.80
C GLU A 62 -4.03 4.28 20.08
N ARG A 63 -3.04 4.86 19.38
CA ARG A 63 -1.98 4.10 18.70
C ARG A 63 -0.99 3.45 19.66
N LEU A 64 -0.81 3.97 20.87
CA LEU A 64 -0.02 3.31 21.91
C LEU A 64 -0.56 1.91 22.27
N LYS A 65 -1.83 1.61 21.96
CA LYS A 65 -2.37 0.25 22.11
C LYS A 65 -1.83 -0.74 21.08
N LEU A 66 -1.22 -0.24 20.00
CA LEU A 66 -0.74 -1.00 18.85
C LEU A 66 0.79 -1.08 18.82
N SER A 67 1.49 -0.04 19.26
CA SER A 67 2.94 0.05 19.24
C SER A 67 3.48 1.00 20.30
N PRO A 68 4.69 0.76 20.85
CA PRO A 68 5.40 1.75 21.63
C PRO A 68 5.97 2.92 20.82
N TYR A 69 6.21 2.72 19.53
CA TYR A 69 6.92 3.68 18.69
C TYR A 69 5.90 4.60 17.98
N VAL A 70 5.25 5.47 18.74
CA VAL A 70 4.22 6.39 18.23
C VAL A 70 4.72 7.83 18.28
N TYR A 71 4.70 8.51 17.13
CA TYR A 71 4.99 9.93 17.04
C TYR A 71 3.75 10.74 16.64
N LEU A 72 3.67 11.95 17.17
CA LEU A 72 2.79 13.01 16.69
C LEU A 72 3.62 13.97 15.84
N ALA A 73 3.17 14.26 14.62
CA ALA A 73 3.89 15.16 13.71
C ALA A 73 3.03 16.35 13.28
N VAL A 74 3.59 17.55 13.38
CA VAL A 74 2.90 18.79 13.01
C VAL A 74 3.77 19.77 12.23
N GLU A 75 3.16 20.75 11.57
CA GLU A 75 3.91 21.83 10.97
C GLU A 75 4.50 22.77 12.04
N LYS A 76 5.80 23.09 11.94
CA LYS A 76 6.41 24.23 12.66
C LYS A 76 6.29 25.47 11.80
N SER A 77 5.12 26.13 11.90
CA SER A 77 4.88 27.39 11.18
C SER A 77 5.87 28.48 11.61
N ARG A 78 6.45 29.16 10.62
CA ARG A 78 7.40 30.26 10.82
C ARG A 78 6.76 31.65 10.67
N THR A 79 5.48 31.72 10.32
CA THR A 79 4.79 33.01 10.13
C THR A 79 4.37 33.61 11.47
N LYS A 80 4.88 34.81 11.78
CA LYS A 80 4.65 35.54 13.05
C LYS A 80 3.21 36.05 13.27
N LYS A 81 2.24 35.72 12.41
CA LYS A 81 0.84 36.17 12.56
C LYS A 81 0.00 35.06 13.17
N GLY A 82 -0.37 35.21 14.43
CA GLY A 82 -1.41 34.42 15.09
C GLY A 82 -0.97 33.07 15.68
N ALA A 83 0.28 32.66 15.50
CA ALA A 83 0.84 31.60 16.33
C ALA A 83 1.14 32.19 17.71
N VAL A 84 0.29 31.92 18.70
CA VAL A 84 0.84 31.65 20.04
C VAL A 84 2.01 30.72 19.78
N ASN A 85 3.26 31.16 20.03
CA ASN A 85 4.43 30.31 19.91
C ASN A 85 4.06 29.03 20.64
N GLN A 86 3.80 27.94 19.89
CA GLN A 86 3.39 26.69 20.52
C GLN A 86 4.44 26.41 21.58
N ARG A 87 3.97 26.12 22.79
CA ARG A 87 4.84 25.91 23.93
C ARG A 87 5.52 24.56 23.77
N TRP A 88 6.49 24.51 22.85
CA TRP A 88 7.10 23.26 22.40
C TRP A 88 7.69 22.49 23.57
N SER A 89 8.25 23.18 24.57
CA SER A 89 8.70 22.55 25.82
C SER A 89 7.54 21.84 26.54
N ASP A 90 6.45 22.56 26.84
CA ASP A 90 5.28 21.99 27.52
C ASP A 90 4.67 20.81 26.73
N LEU A 91 4.62 20.92 25.40
CA LEU A 91 4.14 19.84 24.52
C LEU A 91 5.07 18.63 24.53
N CYS A 92 6.39 18.83 24.50
CA CYS A 92 7.37 17.76 24.65
C CYS A 92 7.22 17.06 26.00
N ASP A 93 7.08 17.81 27.09
CA ASP A 93 6.95 17.25 28.43
C ASP A 93 5.65 16.47 28.59
N LEU A 94 4.55 16.96 28.00
CA LEU A 94 3.29 16.22 27.91
C LEU A 94 3.46 14.91 27.12
N CYS A 95 4.07 14.96 25.94
CA CYS A 95 4.27 13.79 25.09
C CYS A 95 5.15 12.74 25.77
N ARG A 96 6.26 13.15 26.40
CA ARG A 96 7.14 12.25 27.19
C ARG A 96 6.36 11.56 28.30
N ARG A 97 5.60 12.31 29.11
CA ARG A 97 4.77 11.74 30.19
C ARG A 97 3.74 10.73 29.70
N LEU A 98 3.29 10.86 28.46
CA LEU A 98 2.34 9.94 27.83
C LEU A 98 3.01 8.80 27.06
N GLY A 99 4.33 8.80 26.91
CA GLY A 99 5.08 7.82 26.12
C GLY A 99 5.00 8.05 24.60
N LEU A 100 4.67 9.26 24.17
CA LEU A 100 4.58 9.68 22.76
C LEU A 100 5.84 10.43 22.33
N GLY A 101 6.26 10.22 21.08
CA GLY A 101 7.21 11.09 20.41
C GLY A 101 6.52 12.32 19.82
N LEU A 102 7.27 13.42 19.67
CA LEU A 102 6.79 14.64 19.04
C LEU A 102 7.80 15.08 17.98
N MET A 103 7.30 15.31 16.77
CA MET A 103 8.08 15.77 15.63
C MET A 103 7.46 17.03 15.05
N THR A 104 8.31 17.82 14.39
CA THR A 104 7.84 18.93 13.59
C THR A 104 8.46 18.95 12.21
N VAL A 105 7.71 19.47 11.24
CA VAL A 105 8.17 19.69 9.87
C VAL A 105 8.16 21.18 9.58
N THR A 106 9.31 21.71 9.16
CA THR A 106 9.47 23.09 8.73
C THR A 106 9.57 23.16 7.21
N PHE A 107 8.65 23.86 6.56
CA PHE A 107 8.67 24.05 5.11
C PHE A 107 9.33 25.37 4.73
N TYR A 108 10.19 25.34 3.72
CA TYR A 108 10.87 26.51 3.17
C TYR A 108 10.43 26.77 1.73
N LYS A 109 10.64 27.99 1.23
CA LYS A 109 10.34 28.33 -0.17
C LYS A 109 11.39 27.78 -1.14
N THR A 110 12.64 27.75 -0.70
CA THR A 110 13.82 27.57 -1.56
C THR A 110 14.68 26.36 -1.20
N LYS A 111 14.35 25.64 -0.11
CA LYS A 111 15.10 24.47 0.32
C LYS A 111 14.17 23.36 0.78
N ALA A 112 14.70 22.14 0.84
CA ALA A 112 13.97 20.96 1.26
C ALA A 112 13.33 21.15 2.65
N PRO A 113 12.15 20.55 2.91
CA PRO A 113 11.55 20.52 4.23
C PRO A 113 12.50 19.92 5.27
N PHE A 114 12.48 20.47 6.48
CA PHE A 114 13.30 20.00 7.58
C PHE A 114 12.44 19.33 8.63
N VAL A 115 12.74 18.07 8.93
CA VAL A 115 12.09 17.29 9.98
C VAL A 115 12.95 17.37 11.24
N GLU A 116 12.32 17.74 12.35
CA GLU A 116 12.95 17.86 13.67
C GLU A 116 12.21 16.98 14.67
N VAL A 117 12.92 16.04 15.31
CA VAL A 117 12.38 15.26 16.43
C VAL A 117 12.57 16.08 17.70
N LEU A 118 11.47 16.53 18.31
CA LEU A 118 11.50 17.31 19.54
C LEU A 118 11.57 16.42 20.79
N CYS A 119 10.93 15.25 20.74
CA CYS A 119 11.12 14.19 21.72
C CYS A 119 10.89 12.81 21.11
N GLU A 120 11.64 11.82 21.60
CA GLU A 120 11.47 10.42 21.24
C GLU A 120 10.33 9.78 22.08
N PRO A 121 9.62 8.77 21.55
CA PRO A 121 8.66 7.99 22.33
C PRO A 121 9.41 7.20 23.41
N GLU A 122 8.93 7.30 24.66
CA GLU A 122 9.54 6.61 25.79
C GLU A 122 8.87 5.25 26.01
N ALA A 123 9.63 4.17 25.83
CA ALA A 123 9.13 2.80 25.97
C ALA A 123 8.71 2.44 27.42
N ALA A 124 9.20 3.18 28.41
CA ALA A 124 9.12 2.80 29.83
C ALA A 124 7.71 2.91 30.44
N VAL A 125 6.77 3.65 29.84
CA VAL A 125 5.41 3.86 30.39
C VAL A 125 4.43 2.72 30.02
N GLN A 126 4.88 1.66 29.34
CA GLN A 126 4.01 0.84 28.49
C GLN A 126 3.61 -0.55 29.02
N THR A 127 3.86 -0.85 30.30
CA THR A 127 3.65 -2.20 30.87
C THR A 127 2.21 -2.70 30.95
N GLY A 128 1.21 -2.05 30.34
CA GLY A 128 -0.19 -2.51 30.40
C GLY A 128 -1.13 -2.11 29.26
N ARG A 129 -0.65 -1.56 28.14
CA ARG A 129 -1.55 -0.98 27.10
C ARG A 129 -1.62 -1.73 25.77
N THR A 130 -0.81 -2.76 25.55
CA THR A 130 -0.74 -3.42 24.23
C THR A 130 -1.91 -4.37 23.98
N SER A 131 -2.50 -4.32 22.78
CA SER A 131 -3.49 -5.30 22.30
C SER A 131 -2.89 -6.15 21.16
N PRO A 132 -2.36 -7.37 21.45
CA PRO A 132 -1.64 -8.19 20.48
C PRO A 132 -2.43 -8.46 19.20
N ARG A 133 -3.73 -8.77 19.32
CA ARG A 133 -4.62 -9.02 18.19
C ARG A 133 -4.82 -7.81 17.28
N ARG A 134 -4.84 -6.59 17.83
CA ARG A 134 -4.97 -5.36 17.02
C ARG A 134 -3.64 -5.03 16.31
N ARG A 135 -2.52 -5.29 16.97
CA ARG A 135 -1.18 -5.17 16.38
C ARG A 135 -0.96 -6.14 15.22
N GLU A 136 -1.25 -7.41 15.38
CA GLU A 136 -1.14 -8.43 14.31
C GLU A 136 -1.96 -8.04 13.07
N ARG A 137 -3.16 -7.55 13.31
CA ARG A 137 -4.06 -7.02 12.29
C ARG A 137 -3.46 -5.83 11.51
N LEU A 138 -2.84 -4.88 12.22
CA LEU A 138 -2.14 -3.75 11.62
C LEU A 138 -0.96 -4.22 10.76
N LEU A 139 -0.14 -5.13 11.30
CA LEU A 139 1.00 -5.71 10.59
C LEU A 139 0.57 -6.48 9.35
N TYR A 140 -0.51 -7.28 9.45
CA TYR A 140 -1.08 -7.97 8.30
C TYR A 140 -1.45 -6.99 7.18
N GLU A 141 -2.15 -5.91 7.49
CA GLU A 141 -2.48 -4.90 6.47
C GLU A 141 -1.24 -4.19 5.92
N PHE A 142 -0.27 -3.87 6.79
CA PHE A 142 0.99 -3.28 6.36
C PHE A 142 1.72 -4.19 5.36
N HIS A 143 1.83 -5.49 5.62
CA HIS A 143 2.49 -6.43 4.72
C HIS A 143 1.72 -6.64 3.41
N GLU A 144 0.40 -6.68 3.47
CA GLU A 144 -0.47 -6.88 2.29
C GLU A 144 -0.52 -5.67 1.34
N ARG A 145 -0.15 -4.47 1.81
CA ARG A 145 -0.05 -3.28 0.94
C ARG A 145 1.21 -3.36 0.10
N SER A 146 1.07 -3.38 -1.20
CA SER A 146 2.17 -3.52 -2.15
C SER A 146 2.65 -2.15 -2.64
N GLY A 147 3.01 -1.23 -1.74
CA GLY A 147 3.48 0.11 -2.12
C GLY A 147 2.74 1.26 -1.41
N ASP A 148 3.22 2.48 -1.62
CA ASP A 148 2.83 3.68 -0.88
C ASP A 148 1.99 4.64 -1.75
N TYR A 149 0.83 4.17 -2.19
CA TYR A 149 0.03 4.78 -3.25
C TYR A 149 -0.75 6.04 -2.84
N ASN A 150 -0.84 6.32 -1.55
CA ASN A 150 -1.57 7.46 -1.01
C ASN A 150 -0.57 8.51 -0.49
N THR A 151 0.25 9.07 -1.38
CA THR A 151 0.86 10.38 -1.09
C THR A 151 -0.28 11.39 -1.07
N GLY A 152 -0.72 11.76 0.12
CA GLY A 152 -1.83 12.68 0.29
C GLY A 152 -1.64 13.97 -0.52
N GLY A 153 -2.76 14.60 -0.88
CA GLY A 153 -2.76 15.98 -1.36
C GLY A 153 -3.38 16.25 -2.72
N ILE A 154 -3.94 15.25 -3.42
CA ILE A 154 -4.74 15.52 -4.62
C ILE A 154 -6.19 15.75 -4.18
N THR A 155 -6.57 17.03 -4.04
CA THR A 155 -7.98 17.44 -3.95
C THR A 155 -8.71 16.91 -5.18
N ARG A 156 -9.38 15.76 -5.03
CA ARG A 156 -10.27 15.01 -5.95
C ARG A 156 -9.86 13.56 -6.28
N ALA A 157 -8.70 13.06 -5.85
CA ALA A 157 -8.42 11.62 -5.98
C ALA A 157 -9.09 10.85 -4.82
N LYS A 158 -10.05 9.98 -5.13
CA LYS A 158 -10.72 9.13 -4.13
C LYS A 158 -9.66 8.21 -3.48
N LEU A 159 -9.55 8.27 -2.15
CA LEU A 159 -8.75 7.37 -1.30
C LEU A 159 -8.74 5.94 -1.85
N VAL A 160 -7.59 5.40 -2.23
CA VAL A 160 -7.50 4.00 -2.65
C VAL A 160 -7.27 3.15 -1.40
N THR A 161 -8.32 2.46 -0.95
CA THR A 161 -8.20 1.47 0.12
C THR A 161 -7.42 0.25 -0.39
N ALA A 162 -6.82 -0.55 0.51
CA ALA A 162 -6.13 -1.79 0.13
C ALA A 162 -7.03 -2.77 -0.66
N TYR A 163 -8.34 -2.76 -0.38
CA TYR A 163 -9.30 -3.52 -1.17
C TYR A 163 -9.45 -2.97 -2.60
N ARG A 164 -9.50 -1.63 -2.75
CA ARG A 164 -9.58 -0.98 -4.07
C ARG A 164 -8.35 -1.25 -4.91
N GLU A 165 -7.15 -1.20 -4.34
CA GLU A 165 -5.92 -1.56 -5.05
C GLU A 165 -5.96 -3.01 -5.55
N LYS A 166 -6.32 -3.96 -4.68
CA LYS A 166 -6.47 -5.37 -5.09
C LYS A 166 -7.54 -5.55 -6.17
N ALA A 167 -8.65 -4.83 -6.08
CA ALA A 167 -9.69 -4.85 -7.11
C ALA A 167 -9.19 -4.26 -8.44
N LEU A 168 -8.36 -3.22 -8.41
CA LEU A 168 -7.74 -2.62 -9.60
C LEU A 168 -6.74 -3.58 -10.25
N ARG A 169 -5.91 -4.28 -9.47
CA ARG A 169 -5.01 -5.34 -9.99
C ARG A 169 -5.77 -6.49 -10.62
N VAL A 170 -6.85 -6.93 -9.97
CA VAL A 170 -7.76 -7.95 -10.51
C VAL A 170 -8.40 -7.49 -11.83
N ALA A 171 -8.82 -6.22 -11.90
CA ALA A 171 -9.37 -5.63 -13.12
C ALA A 171 -8.33 -5.58 -14.24
N ALA A 172 -7.13 -5.05 -13.97
CA ALA A 172 -6.05 -4.98 -14.95
C ALA A 172 -5.64 -6.35 -15.48
N ALA A 173 -5.60 -7.38 -14.62
CA ALA A 173 -5.32 -8.75 -15.01
C ALA A 173 -6.39 -9.32 -15.96
N ILE A 174 -7.67 -8.99 -15.77
CA ILE A 174 -8.73 -9.39 -16.71
C ILE A 174 -8.50 -8.74 -18.07
N THR A 175 -8.19 -7.43 -18.13
CA THR A 175 -7.90 -6.73 -19.39
C THR A 175 -6.69 -7.34 -20.11
N GLN A 176 -5.61 -7.63 -19.38
CA GLN A 176 -4.41 -8.26 -19.94
C GLN A 176 -4.68 -9.66 -20.52
N LEU A 177 -5.55 -10.43 -19.87
CA LEU A 177 -5.88 -11.79 -20.28
C LEU A 177 -6.95 -11.87 -21.38
N ALA A 178 -7.80 -10.85 -21.52
CA ALA A 178 -8.83 -10.78 -22.55
C ALA A 178 -8.27 -10.50 -23.96
N GLY A 179 -7.05 -9.95 -24.06
CA GLY A 179 -6.42 -9.57 -25.33
C GLY A 179 -7.01 -8.29 -25.96
N PRO A 180 -6.41 -7.76 -27.03
CA PRO A 180 -6.83 -6.48 -27.65
C PRO A 180 -8.21 -6.53 -28.32
N ASP A 181 -8.69 -7.72 -28.70
CA ASP A 181 -9.86 -7.90 -29.57
C ASP A 181 -11.21 -7.94 -28.83
N GLU A 182 -11.24 -7.92 -27.49
CA GLU A 182 -12.49 -7.96 -26.69
C GLU A 182 -12.85 -6.60 -26.03
N ALA A 183 -12.10 -5.53 -26.30
CA ALA A 183 -12.27 -4.24 -25.66
C ALA A 183 -13.31 -3.30 -26.31
N GLU A 184 -13.85 -3.65 -27.50
CA GLU A 184 -14.77 -2.78 -28.27
C GLU A 184 -16.27 -3.13 -28.13
N ASP A 185 -16.65 -4.31 -27.63
CA ASP A 185 -18.06 -4.76 -27.60
C ASP A 185 -18.78 -4.53 -26.26
N ALA A 186 -18.59 -3.35 -25.65
CA ALA A 186 -19.27 -3.00 -24.40
C ALA A 186 -20.64 -2.31 -24.59
N ASP A 187 -20.95 -1.83 -25.81
CA ASP A 187 -22.18 -1.11 -26.14
C ASP A 187 -22.93 -1.79 -27.29
N ALA A 188 -23.66 -2.87 -26.99
CA ALA A 188 -24.69 -3.38 -27.89
C ALA A 188 -25.88 -3.88 -27.07
N GLU A 189 -26.95 -3.07 -27.06
CA GLU A 189 -28.30 -3.53 -26.72
C GLU A 189 -28.67 -4.71 -27.62
N ALA A 190 -29.25 -5.74 -27.00
CA ALA A 190 -29.64 -6.96 -27.66
C ALA A 190 -30.70 -6.71 -28.74
N THR A 191 -30.29 -6.75 -30.01
CA THR A 191 -31.18 -7.06 -31.12
C THR A 191 -31.05 -8.54 -31.45
N ASN A 192 -32.17 -9.25 -31.31
CA ASN A 192 -32.32 -10.62 -31.79
C ASN A 192 -32.32 -10.59 -33.30
N ASP A 193 -31.22 -10.96 -33.95
CA ASP A 193 -31.24 -11.54 -35.29
C ASP A 193 -29.98 -12.38 -35.57
N ALA A 194 -30.19 -13.38 -36.42
CA ALA A 194 -29.42 -14.60 -36.50
C ALA A 194 -28.03 -14.46 -37.18
N ALA A 195 -27.00 -14.28 -36.37
CA ALA A 195 -25.64 -14.80 -36.60
C ALA A 195 -24.95 -14.87 -35.23
N GLY A 196 -24.68 -16.07 -34.72
CA GLY A 196 -24.31 -16.28 -33.31
C GLY A 196 -23.11 -15.44 -32.87
N PRO A 197 -23.20 -14.62 -31.80
CA PRO A 197 -22.07 -13.85 -31.33
C PRO A 197 -21.00 -14.80 -30.79
N ARG A 198 -19.76 -14.60 -31.23
CA ARG A 198 -18.58 -15.30 -30.72
C ARG A 198 -18.52 -15.04 -29.22
N ALA A 199 -18.83 -16.05 -28.41
CA ALA A 199 -18.95 -15.90 -26.97
C ALA A 199 -17.60 -15.43 -26.39
N THR A 200 -17.55 -14.20 -25.88
CA THR A 200 -16.41 -13.67 -25.12
C THR A 200 -16.08 -14.67 -24.02
N ALA A 201 -14.89 -15.27 -24.10
CA ALA A 201 -14.52 -16.38 -23.25
C ALA A 201 -13.97 -15.84 -21.93
N GLY A 202 -14.87 -15.39 -21.05
CA GLY A 202 -14.50 -14.75 -19.78
C GLY A 202 -13.41 -15.47 -18.98
N ILE A 203 -12.73 -14.72 -18.12
CA ILE A 203 -11.53 -15.20 -17.43
C ILE A 203 -11.91 -15.92 -16.13
N SER A 204 -11.20 -17.01 -15.81
CA SER A 204 -11.42 -17.74 -14.57
C SER A 204 -10.74 -17.08 -13.36
N PRO A 205 -11.29 -17.22 -12.14
CA PRO A 205 -10.65 -16.70 -10.92
C PRO A 205 -9.22 -17.18 -10.69
N ALA A 206 -8.88 -18.40 -11.14
CA ALA A 206 -7.53 -18.94 -11.04
C ALA A 206 -6.57 -18.16 -11.94
N GLN A 207 -6.93 -17.94 -13.21
CA GLN A 207 -6.12 -17.15 -14.14
C GLN A 207 -5.96 -15.71 -13.65
N VAL A 208 -7.03 -15.09 -13.16
CA VAL A 208 -6.98 -13.73 -12.58
C VAL A 208 -6.05 -13.67 -11.38
N ARG A 209 -6.11 -14.65 -10.46
CA ARG A 209 -5.22 -14.72 -9.29
C ARG A 209 -3.75 -14.80 -9.74
N ASP A 210 -3.48 -15.70 -10.67
CA ASP A 210 -2.11 -15.98 -11.12
C ASP A 210 -1.51 -14.76 -11.86
N ALA A 211 -2.32 -14.05 -12.65
CA ALA A 211 -1.89 -12.83 -13.34
C ALA A 211 -1.81 -11.58 -12.43
N SER A 212 -2.75 -11.41 -11.50
CA SER A 212 -2.77 -10.21 -10.60
C SER A 212 -1.86 -10.33 -9.39
N GLY A 213 -1.41 -11.53 -9.03
CA GLY A 213 -0.73 -11.82 -7.76
C GLY A 213 -1.64 -11.71 -6.53
N VAL A 214 -2.95 -11.48 -6.70
CA VAL A 214 -3.89 -11.28 -5.61
C VAL A 214 -4.51 -12.62 -5.21
N GLY A 215 -4.02 -13.21 -4.12
CA GLY A 215 -4.52 -14.49 -3.60
C GLY A 215 -6.05 -14.55 -3.39
N SER A 216 -6.66 -13.41 -3.03
CA SER A 216 -8.10 -13.27 -2.80
C SER A 216 -8.92 -12.91 -4.05
N ALA A 217 -8.38 -13.04 -5.27
CA ALA A 217 -9.04 -12.63 -6.51
C ALA A 217 -10.46 -13.21 -6.66
N GLY A 218 -10.65 -14.49 -6.33
CA GLY A 218 -11.97 -15.12 -6.40
C GLY A 218 -13.04 -14.45 -5.53
N ALA A 219 -12.67 -14.08 -4.29
CA ALA A 219 -13.59 -13.37 -3.39
C ALA A 219 -13.89 -11.95 -3.88
N ILE A 220 -12.90 -11.28 -4.48
CA ILE A 220 -13.08 -9.92 -5.04
C ILE A 220 -14.07 -9.95 -6.21
N LEU A 221 -13.90 -10.91 -7.13
CA LEU A 221 -14.80 -11.12 -8.28
C LEU A 221 -16.22 -11.47 -7.85
N GLN A 222 -16.38 -12.24 -6.77
CA GLN A 222 -17.67 -12.66 -6.25
C GLN A 222 -18.41 -11.55 -5.52
N HIS A 223 -17.75 -10.84 -4.60
CA HIS A 223 -18.38 -9.79 -3.82
C HIS A 223 -18.64 -8.53 -4.65
N ASN A 224 -17.76 -8.23 -5.62
CA ASN A 224 -17.94 -7.17 -6.61
C ASN A 224 -18.44 -5.83 -6.04
N TYR A 225 -17.91 -5.39 -4.89
CA TYR A 225 -18.38 -4.18 -4.17
C TYR A 225 -18.42 -2.89 -5.01
N TYR A 226 -17.67 -2.82 -6.11
CA TYR A 226 -17.60 -1.66 -6.99
C TYR A 226 -18.36 -1.84 -8.31
N GLY A 227 -18.95 -3.01 -8.57
CA GLY A 227 -19.63 -3.29 -9.83
C GLY A 227 -18.71 -3.40 -11.04
N TRP A 228 -17.40 -3.62 -10.84
CA TRP A 228 -16.39 -3.66 -11.91
C TRP A 228 -16.37 -4.97 -12.68
N PHE A 229 -16.92 -6.04 -12.11
CA PHE A 229 -16.87 -7.39 -12.68
C PHE A 229 -18.26 -7.88 -13.05
N ARG A 230 -18.36 -8.67 -14.10
CA ARG A 230 -19.60 -9.37 -14.48
C ARG A 230 -19.30 -10.85 -14.72
N ARG A 231 -20.08 -11.71 -14.07
CA ARG A 231 -20.00 -13.16 -14.29
C ARG A 231 -20.87 -13.53 -15.48
N ILE A 232 -20.26 -13.98 -16.57
CA ILE A 232 -20.97 -14.34 -17.82
C ILE A 232 -21.37 -15.82 -17.87
N SER A 233 -20.65 -16.68 -17.15
CA SER A 233 -21.00 -18.09 -16.98
C SER A 233 -20.30 -18.69 -15.75
N ARG A 234 -20.41 -20.00 -15.52
CA ARG A 234 -19.89 -20.62 -14.29
C ARG A 234 -18.38 -20.41 -14.15
N GLY A 235 -17.99 -19.52 -13.25
CA GLY A 235 -16.58 -19.24 -12.95
C GLY A 235 -15.86 -18.43 -14.03
N ARG A 236 -16.60 -17.66 -14.84
CA ARG A 236 -16.07 -16.88 -15.97
C ARG A 236 -16.49 -15.43 -15.82
N TYR A 237 -15.52 -14.52 -15.81
CA TYR A 237 -15.72 -13.11 -15.50
C TYR A 237 -15.15 -12.20 -16.59
N VAL A 238 -15.82 -11.07 -16.81
CA VAL A 238 -15.38 -9.97 -17.68
C VAL A 238 -15.46 -8.66 -16.89
N LEU A 239 -14.81 -7.60 -17.40
CA LEU A 239 -15.00 -6.25 -16.87
C LEU A 239 -16.32 -5.64 -17.34
N THR A 240 -16.89 -4.79 -16.51
CA THR A 240 -17.98 -3.88 -16.89
C THR A 240 -17.40 -2.56 -17.44
N PRO A 241 -18.22 -1.74 -18.12
CA PRO A 241 -17.81 -0.38 -18.50
C PRO A 241 -17.29 0.45 -17.31
N ALA A 242 -17.93 0.31 -16.14
CA ALA A 242 -17.47 0.96 -14.91
C ALA A 242 -16.09 0.46 -14.43
N GLY A 243 -15.78 -0.82 -14.63
CA GLY A 243 -14.46 -1.39 -14.34
C GLY A 243 -13.38 -0.87 -15.29
N LEU A 244 -13.69 -0.76 -16.59
CA LEU A 244 -12.79 -0.16 -17.59
C LEU A 244 -12.53 1.33 -17.29
N GLN A 245 -13.58 2.08 -16.97
CA GLN A 245 -13.47 3.49 -16.57
C GLN A 245 -12.63 3.64 -15.29
N ALA A 246 -12.78 2.75 -14.32
CA ALA A 246 -11.96 2.77 -13.11
C ALA A 246 -10.48 2.55 -13.42
N LEU A 247 -10.12 1.65 -14.34
CA LEU A 247 -8.73 1.48 -14.76
C LEU A 247 -8.13 2.77 -15.36
N GLN A 248 -8.94 3.56 -16.08
CA GLN A 248 -8.52 4.87 -16.58
C GLN A 248 -8.41 5.91 -15.45
N GLU A 249 -9.42 5.98 -14.55
CA GLU A 249 -9.44 6.91 -13.40
C GLU A 249 -8.24 6.69 -12.47
N TYR A 250 -7.81 5.44 -12.29
CA TYR A 250 -6.71 5.04 -11.40
C TYR A 250 -5.47 4.55 -12.16
N ALA A 251 -5.28 4.92 -13.43
CA ALA A 251 -4.14 4.47 -14.24
C ALA A 251 -2.77 4.64 -13.54
N PRO A 252 -2.47 5.76 -12.85
CA PRO A 252 -1.21 5.91 -12.12
C PRO A 252 -0.98 4.86 -11.03
N VAL A 253 -2.06 4.39 -10.38
CA VAL A 253 -2.01 3.34 -9.35
C VAL A 253 -1.79 1.97 -9.99
N VAL A 254 -2.44 1.72 -11.13
CA VAL A 254 -2.34 0.47 -11.88
C VAL A 254 -0.93 0.27 -12.45
N ASP A 255 -0.37 1.28 -13.12
CA ASP A 255 0.95 1.19 -13.79
C ASP A 255 2.08 0.90 -12.81
N GLN A 256 2.09 1.56 -11.64
CA GLN A 256 3.09 1.35 -10.61
C GLN A 256 2.91 0.00 -9.87
N SER A 257 1.68 -0.50 -9.77
CA SER A 257 1.37 -1.81 -9.16
C SER A 257 1.81 -2.99 -10.03
N LEU A 258 1.71 -2.85 -11.36
CA LEU A 258 2.15 -3.84 -12.33
C LEU A 258 3.67 -3.84 -12.48
N GLY A 259 4.33 -2.68 -12.39
CA GLY A 259 5.80 -2.55 -12.44
C GLY A 259 6.56 -3.11 -11.22
N GLN A 260 5.86 -3.41 -10.12
CA GLN A 260 6.44 -4.01 -8.91
C GLN A 260 6.27 -5.54 -8.84
N LEU A 261 5.60 -6.15 -9.82
CA LEU A 261 5.58 -7.61 -9.97
C LEU A 261 6.88 -8.05 -10.67
N PRO A 262 7.45 -9.21 -10.32
CA PRO A 262 8.55 -9.81 -11.07
C PRO A 262 8.00 -10.31 -12.42
N PHE A 263 7.71 -9.39 -13.32
CA PHE A 263 7.31 -9.66 -14.70
C PHE A 263 8.15 -8.82 -15.66
N ALA A 264 9.47 -8.85 -15.45
CA ALA A 264 10.35 -8.80 -16.61
C ALA A 264 10.17 -10.14 -17.33
N ALA A 265 9.80 -10.08 -18.59
CA ALA A 265 9.89 -11.20 -19.50
C ALA A 265 11.23 -11.92 -19.25
N LYS A 266 11.17 -13.13 -18.68
CA LYS A 266 12.24 -14.09 -18.91
C LYS A 266 12.12 -14.42 -20.38
N GLU A 267 12.83 -13.67 -21.20
CA GLU A 267 13.40 -14.20 -22.42
C GLU A 267 14.03 -15.54 -22.01
N ALA A 268 13.45 -16.62 -22.54
CA ALA A 268 13.88 -17.96 -22.22
C ALA A 268 15.34 -18.08 -22.68
N ALA A 269 16.27 -17.97 -21.73
CA ALA A 269 17.65 -18.33 -21.98
C ALA A 269 17.65 -19.77 -22.52
N PRO A 270 18.30 -20.04 -23.68
CA PRO A 270 18.28 -21.37 -24.27
C PRO A 270 18.89 -22.35 -23.27
N LEU A 271 18.18 -23.45 -23.03
CA LEU A 271 18.63 -24.55 -22.18
C LEU A 271 20.06 -24.94 -22.58
N PRO A 272 21.01 -25.03 -21.63
CA PRO A 272 22.32 -25.58 -21.94
C PRO A 272 22.15 -27.03 -22.39
N SER A 273 22.76 -27.35 -23.53
CA SER A 273 22.77 -28.67 -24.15
C SER A 273 23.21 -29.74 -23.13
N PRO A 274 22.62 -30.95 -23.14
CA PRO A 274 23.00 -31.99 -22.20
C PRO A 274 24.47 -32.38 -22.43
N THR A 275 25.31 -32.15 -21.42
CA THR A 275 26.70 -32.62 -21.38
C THR A 275 26.72 -34.15 -21.32
N PRO A 276 27.61 -34.83 -22.05
CA PRO A 276 27.61 -36.28 -22.15
C PRO A 276 27.98 -36.92 -20.80
N ARG A 277 27.16 -37.88 -20.36
CA ARG A 277 27.39 -38.71 -19.17
C ARG A 277 28.77 -39.37 -19.24
N LYS A 278 29.66 -39.03 -18.30
CA LYS A 278 30.88 -39.82 -18.03
C LYS A 278 30.47 -41.22 -17.54
N LYS A 279 30.81 -42.25 -18.33
CA LYS A 279 30.71 -43.66 -17.94
C LYS A 279 31.50 -43.89 -16.64
N LYS A 280 30.82 -44.23 -15.54
CA LYS A 280 31.46 -44.78 -14.33
C LYS A 280 32.11 -46.12 -14.71
N LYS A 281 33.45 -46.17 -14.72
CA LYS A 281 34.22 -47.43 -14.71
C LYS A 281 33.85 -48.20 -13.43
N ARG A 282 33.22 -49.36 -13.58
CA ARG A 282 33.10 -50.36 -12.51
C ARG A 282 34.52 -50.87 -12.22
N ARG A 283 35.05 -50.61 -11.04
CA ARG A 283 36.19 -51.35 -10.49
C ARG A 283 35.68 -52.69 -10.00
N ALA A 284 36.11 -53.77 -10.65
CA ALA A 284 36.03 -55.10 -10.10
C ALA A 284 37.03 -55.19 -8.93
N SER A 285 36.54 -55.54 -7.74
CA SER A 285 37.38 -56.06 -6.67
C SER A 285 37.26 -57.58 -6.73
N GLY A 286 38.34 -58.22 -7.15
CA GLY A 286 38.52 -59.66 -7.02
C GLY A 286 38.70 -60.02 -5.56
N LYS A 287 38.01 -61.08 -5.14
CA LYS A 287 38.24 -61.77 -3.88
C LYS A 287 38.51 -63.23 -4.23
N SER A 288 39.78 -63.57 -4.36
CA SER A 288 40.45 -64.84 -4.04
C SER A 288 41.91 -64.66 -4.40
#